data_AF-C4M7F9-F1
#
_entry.id   AF-C4M7F9-F1
#
_cell.length_a   1.000
_cell.length_b   1.000
_cell.length_c   1.000
_cell.angle_alpha   90.00
_cell.angle_beta   90.00
_cell.angle_gamma   90.00
#
_symmetry.space_group_name_H-M   'P 1'
#
loop_
_entity.id
_entity.type
_entity.pdbx_description
1 polymer ?
#
loop_
_entity_poly.entity_id
_entity_poly.type
_entity_poly.pdbx_seq_one_letter_code
_entity_poly.pdbx_strand_id
1 'polypeptide(L)'
;MHRRRDVGIDFTKKKITNTNMLKQLVKYIKAQKFLGSDVKSLIYQDNGLTDICAFNLFSNLQVIDLSNNKIESIPKNLTTIQQLKSLNLAQNRINSGMEVLSKLPLLTFLDLSNNNIKEFDFGNISQLTSLEVLKLTNNEIHTFDYGSLKPLKSLKEFYINTNYIEAPVFTETTICLLFPSPFFQLTPNQIDERLYLGSLDSTRNRDILIERNITGILSLGVKAIVVSKKIQVEYIDIGDLASEAIDQYFAKCFSFMETIIEGGGSILIHCHAGISRSSTVLIAYLMYKKMWRYKEAVTFVKKKRPIISPNTGFEKQLLSFEHKLFNNGEVDNDGQESEE
;
A
#
# COMPACT_ATOMS: atom_id res chain seq x y z
N MET A 1 -20.90 40.22 11.96
CA MET A 1 -20.61 39.15 10.98
C MET A 1 -19.40 38.34 11.45
N HIS A 2 -19.60 37.24 12.18
CA HIS A 2 -18.50 36.34 12.56
C HIS A 2 -18.29 35.31 11.45
N ARG A 3 -17.09 35.30 10.86
CA ARG A 3 -16.63 34.24 9.94
C ARG A 3 -16.73 32.90 10.68
N ARG A 4 -17.72 32.07 10.35
CA ARG A 4 -17.82 30.69 10.88
C ARG A 4 -16.61 29.91 10.37
N ARG A 5 -15.68 29.60 11.28
CA ARG A 5 -14.59 28.64 11.02
C ARG A 5 -15.24 27.29 10.72
N ASP A 6 -14.64 26.52 9.83
CA ASP A 6 -15.07 25.16 9.52
C ASP A 6 -15.12 24.34 10.82
N VAL A 7 -16.31 23.82 11.19
CA VAL A 7 -16.49 23.07 12.43
C VAL A 7 -16.20 21.59 12.14
N GLY A 8 -15.15 21.06 12.75
CA GLY A 8 -14.83 19.63 12.76
C GLY A 8 -15.14 19.01 14.13
N ILE A 9 -15.65 17.78 14.13
CA ILE A 9 -15.80 16.98 15.36
C ILE A 9 -14.84 15.81 15.27
N ASP A 10 -14.03 15.63 16.31
CA ASP A 10 -13.12 14.51 16.44
C ASP A 10 -13.44 13.71 17.71
N PHE A 11 -13.82 12.45 17.51
CA PHE A 11 -14.10 11.47 18.54
C PHE A 11 -13.17 10.27 18.49
N THR A 12 -11.95 10.46 17.99
CA THR A 12 -10.92 9.43 17.97
C THR A 12 -10.69 8.84 19.36
N LYS A 13 -10.70 7.50 19.46
CA LYS A 13 -10.49 6.74 20.72
C LYS A 13 -11.41 7.13 21.88
N LYS A 14 -12.57 7.72 21.63
CA LYS A 14 -13.53 8.13 22.68
C LYS A 14 -14.42 6.98 23.17
N LYS A 15 -14.20 5.75 22.69
CA LYS A 15 -15.02 4.57 22.99
C LYS A 15 -16.47 4.77 22.58
N ILE A 16 -16.67 5.42 21.44
CA ILE A 16 -17.98 5.58 20.84
C ILE A 16 -18.42 4.22 20.32
N THR A 17 -19.65 3.84 20.67
CA THR A 17 -20.29 2.62 20.18
C THR A 17 -21.42 2.99 19.24
N ASN A 18 -21.81 2.05 18.38
CA ASN A 18 -23.00 2.17 17.54
C ASN A 18 -24.23 2.70 18.30
N THR A 19 -24.45 2.19 19.51
CA THR A 19 -25.61 2.54 20.35
C THR A 19 -25.52 3.93 20.98
N ASN A 20 -24.33 4.46 21.25
CA ASN A 20 -24.16 5.73 21.96
C ASN A 20 -23.73 6.90 21.05
N MET A 21 -23.32 6.60 19.81
CA MET A 21 -22.78 7.57 18.86
C MET A 21 -23.70 8.79 18.67
N LEU A 22 -24.97 8.56 18.32
CA LEU A 22 -25.94 9.64 18.12
C LEU A 22 -26.12 10.47 19.40
N LYS A 23 -26.21 9.82 20.56
CA LYS A 23 -26.38 10.50 21.86
C LYS A 23 -25.18 11.40 22.17
N GLN A 24 -23.96 10.90 21.98
CA GLN A 24 -22.72 11.65 22.24
C GLN A 24 -22.59 12.83 21.28
N LEU A 25 -22.90 12.60 20.01
CA LEU A 25 -22.87 13.59 18.95
C LEU A 25 -23.88 14.72 19.22
N VAL A 26 -25.14 14.40 19.51
CA VAL A 26 -26.16 15.42 19.87
C VAL A 26 -25.78 16.17 21.14
N LYS A 27 -25.23 15.49 22.15
CA LYS A 27 -24.73 16.12 23.38
C LYS A 27 -23.62 17.14 23.07
N TYR A 28 -22.66 16.77 22.21
CA TYR A 28 -21.55 17.63 21.82
C TYR A 28 -22.02 18.86 21.04
N ILE A 29 -22.88 18.67 20.02
CA ILE A 29 -23.48 19.75 19.22
C ILE A 29 -24.18 20.76 20.14
N LYS A 30 -25.03 20.28 21.05
CA LYS A 30 -25.75 21.15 22.02
C LYS A 30 -24.79 21.91 22.93
N ALA A 31 -23.76 21.25 23.46
CA ALA A 31 -22.76 21.87 24.33
C ALA A 31 -21.99 23.00 23.63
N GLN A 32 -21.71 22.83 22.34
CA GLN A 32 -20.93 23.77 21.53
C GLN A 32 -21.79 24.82 20.80
N LYS A 33 -23.12 24.76 20.94
CA LYS A 33 -24.09 25.72 20.38
C LYS A 33 -24.01 25.92 18.86
N PHE A 34 -23.61 24.89 18.11
CA PHE A 34 -23.70 24.88 16.65
C PHE A 34 -24.83 23.96 16.17
N LEU A 35 -25.25 24.08 14.91
CA LEU A 35 -26.23 23.18 14.28
C LEU A 35 -25.51 22.04 13.55
N GLY A 36 -26.18 20.92 13.31
CA GLY A 36 -25.61 19.83 12.50
C GLY A 36 -25.14 20.31 11.12
N SER A 37 -25.86 21.26 10.52
CA SER A 37 -25.49 21.91 9.26
C SER A 37 -24.18 22.72 9.31
N ASP A 38 -23.65 23.04 10.49
CA ASP A 38 -22.38 23.76 10.62
C ASP A 38 -21.16 22.84 10.54
N VAL A 39 -21.37 21.53 10.73
CA VAL A 39 -20.29 20.54 10.78
C VAL A 39 -19.83 20.17 9.37
N LYS A 40 -18.54 20.31 9.12
CA LYS A 40 -17.89 19.98 7.84
C LYS A 40 -16.99 18.75 7.91
N SER A 41 -16.53 18.37 9.09
CA SER A 41 -15.69 17.18 9.28
C SER A 41 -16.16 16.34 10.48
N LEU A 42 -16.22 15.02 10.30
CA LEU A 42 -16.47 14.04 11.37
C LEU A 42 -15.36 12.98 11.35
N ILE A 43 -14.67 12.84 12.48
CA ILE A 43 -13.60 11.86 12.68
C ILE A 43 -14.00 10.94 13.83
N TYR A 44 -14.07 9.63 13.56
CA TYR A 44 -14.47 8.58 14.49
C TYR A 44 -13.46 7.43 14.52
N GLN A 45 -12.19 7.72 14.27
CA GLN A 45 -11.13 6.72 14.23
C GLN A 45 -11.02 5.92 15.55
N ASP A 46 -10.64 4.65 15.49
CA ASP A 46 -10.32 3.82 16.66
C ASP A 46 -11.48 3.65 17.69
N ASN A 47 -12.72 3.48 17.22
CA ASN A 47 -13.89 3.33 18.11
C ASN A 47 -14.53 1.92 18.06
N GLY A 48 -14.10 1.06 17.15
CA GLY A 48 -14.66 -0.28 16.98
C GLY A 48 -16.09 -0.28 16.44
N LEU A 49 -16.49 0.76 15.71
CA LEU A 49 -17.81 0.90 15.09
C LEU A 49 -18.03 -0.19 14.02
N THR A 50 -19.22 -0.79 13.98
CA THR A 50 -19.57 -1.81 12.97
C THR A 50 -20.51 -1.28 11.88
N ASP A 51 -21.16 -0.17 12.16
CA ASP A 51 -22.15 0.50 11.32
C ASP A 51 -22.15 1.99 11.68
N ILE A 52 -22.77 2.80 10.84
CA ILE A 52 -22.81 4.24 11.00
C ILE A 52 -24.23 4.72 10.83
N CYS A 53 -24.84 5.11 11.95
CA CYS A 53 -26.17 5.68 11.98
C CYS A 53 -26.09 7.22 11.96
N ALA A 54 -27.16 7.85 11.46
CA ALA A 54 -27.47 9.27 11.69
C ALA A 54 -26.63 10.34 10.96
N PHE A 55 -26.02 10.03 9.81
CA PHE A 55 -25.42 11.08 8.97
C PHE A 55 -26.42 12.06 8.35
N ASN A 56 -27.70 11.71 8.31
CA ASN A 56 -28.78 12.57 7.84
C ASN A 56 -28.89 13.91 8.60
N LEU A 57 -28.26 14.03 9.78
CA LEU A 57 -28.18 15.28 10.54
C LEU A 57 -27.16 16.28 9.99
N PHE A 58 -26.29 15.87 9.05
CA PHE A 58 -25.11 16.61 8.61
C PHE A 58 -25.11 16.89 7.11
N SER A 59 -26.02 17.76 6.67
CA SER A 59 -26.23 18.06 5.24
C SER A 59 -25.02 18.71 4.54
N ASN A 60 -24.11 19.34 5.29
CA ASN A 60 -22.96 20.09 4.76
C ASN A 60 -21.61 19.38 4.99
N LEU A 61 -21.64 18.11 5.40
CA LEU A 61 -20.42 17.37 5.71
C LEU A 61 -19.57 17.15 4.46
N GLN A 62 -18.27 17.42 4.58
CA GLN A 62 -17.30 17.35 3.47
C GLN A 62 -16.21 16.32 3.72
N VAL A 63 -15.89 16.02 4.98
CA VAL A 63 -14.84 15.09 5.37
C VAL A 63 -15.41 14.09 6.37
N ILE A 64 -15.17 12.80 6.11
CA ILE A 64 -15.49 11.71 7.02
C ILE A 64 -14.25 10.84 7.14
N ASP A 65 -13.79 10.65 8.38
CA ASP A 65 -12.78 9.64 8.70
C ASP A 65 -13.32 8.64 9.71
N LEU A 66 -13.40 7.39 9.26
CA LEU A 66 -13.91 6.24 9.99
C LEU A 66 -12.87 5.11 10.02
N SER A 67 -11.62 5.46 9.80
CA SER A 67 -10.55 4.47 9.73
C SER A 67 -10.35 3.74 11.07
N ASN A 68 -9.77 2.54 11.01
CA ASN A 68 -9.52 1.70 12.18
C ASN A 68 -10.79 1.41 13.02
N ASN A 69 -11.82 0.90 12.36
CA ASN A 69 -13.07 0.46 12.98
C ASN A 69 -13.36 -1.00 12.55
N LYS A 70 -14.62 -1.44 12.66
CA LYS A 70 -15.06 -2.81 12.33
C LYS A 70 -16.21 -2.80 11.32
N ILE A 71 -16.25 -1.79 10.44
CA ILE A 71 -17.33 -1.61 9.46
C ILE A 71 -17.21 -2.68 8.37
N GLU A 72 -18.30 -3.38 8.08
CA GLU A 72 -18.32 -4.48 7.10
C GLU A 72 -18.92 -4.08 5.74
N SER A 73 -19.70 -3.00 5.69
CA SER A 73 -20.30 -2.48 4.46
C SER A 73 -20.29 -0.96 4.45
N ILE A 74 -20.09 -0.35 3.28
CA ILE A 74 -20.28 1.10 3.11
C ILE A 74 -21.76 1.44 3.39
N PRO A 75 -22.06 2.34 4.35
CA PRO A 75 -23.45 2.61 4.73
C PRO A 75 -24.24 3.38 3.68
N LYS A 76 -25.44 2.91 3.35
CA LYS A 76 -26.33 3.56 2.36
C LYS A 76 -26.74 4.99 2.74
N ASN A 77 -26.73 5.34 4.01
CA ASN A 77 -27.05 6.71 4.44
C ASN A 77 -25.98 7.74 4.04
N LEU A 78 -24.77 7.33 3.64
CA LEU A 78 -23.79 8.26 3.06
C LEU A 78 -24.33 8.95 1.81
N THR A 79 -25.25 8.33 1.08
CA THR A 79 -25.87 8.96 -0.11
C THR A 79 -26.65 10.24 0.23
N THR A 80 -26.96 10.54 1.50
CA THR A 80 -27.58 11.82 1.86
C THR A 80 -26.58 12.98 1.92
N ILE A 81 -25.28 12.69 1.91
CA ILE A 81 -24.20 13.65 2.11
C ILE A 81 -23.61 14.08 0.76
N GLN A 82 -24.38 14.86 0.01
CA GLN A 82 -24.05 15.24 -1.36
C GLN A 82 -22.83 16.20 -1.48
N GLN A 83 -22.33 16.72 -0.35
CA GLN A 83 -21.16 17.61 -0.28
C GLN A 83 -19.87 16.89 0.12
N LEU A 84 -19.89 15.56 0.24
CA LEU A 84 -18.74 14.78 0.69
C LEU A 84 -17.60 14.82 -0.33
N LYS A 85 -16.42 15.23 0.12
CA LYS A 85 -15.19 15.35 -0.68
C LYS A 85 -14.13 14.34 -0.28
N SER A 86 -14.03 14.02 1.00
CA SER A 86 -13.05 13.08 1.52
C SER A 86 -13.72 12.02 2.37
N LEU A 87 -13.51 10.76 2.00
CA LEU A 87 -14.00 9.59 2.72
C LEU A 87 -12.83 8.63 3.00
N ASN A 88 -12.49 8.50 4.28
CA ASN A 88 -11.50 7.54 4.75
C ASN A 88 -12.19 6.39 5.51
N LEU A 89 -12.09 5.20 4.95
CA LEU A 89 -12.64 3.94 5.46
C LEU A 89 -11.54 2.88 5.64
N ALA A 90 -10.27 3.28 5.65
CA ALA A 90 -9.14 2.35 5.74
C ALA A 90 -9.13 1.56 7.07
N GLN A 91 -8.55 0.36 7.07
CA GLN A 91 -8.47 -0.50 8.25
C GLN A 91 -9.86 -0.81 8.85
N ASN A 92 -10.75 -1.34 8.03
CA ASN A 92 -12.07 -1.84 8.43
C ASN A 92 -12.22 -3.30 7.96
N ARG A 93 -13.44 -3.79 7.79
CA ARG A 93 -13.75 -5.15 7.32
C ARG A 93 -14.65 -5.11 6.08
N ILE A 94 -14.57 -4.01 5.32
CA ILE A 94 -15.51 -3.72 4.24
C ILE A 94 -15.37 -4.78 3.15
N ASN A 95 -16.50 -5.37 2.78
CA ASN A 95 -16.60 -6.33 1.69
C ASN A 95 -17.82 -6.08 0.78
N SER A 96 -18.68 -5.12 1.11
CA SER A 96 -19.90 -4.78 0.35
C SER A 96 -20.25 -3.27 0.39
N GLY A 97 -21.26 -2.86 -0.38
CA GLY A 97 -21.83 -1.50 -0.35
C GLY A 97 -21.19 -0.50 -1.31
N MET A 98 -20.35 -0.94 -2.25
CA MET A 98 -19.63 -0.06 -3.18
C MET A 98 -20.56 0.78 -4.06
N GLU A 99 -21.79 0.31 -4.32
CA GLU A 99 -22.80 1.03 -5.11
C GLU A 99 -23.14 2.41 -4.55
N VAL A 100 -22.95 2.61 -3.24
CA VAL A 100 -23.13 3.89 -2.55
C VAL A 100 -22.19 4.97 -3.11
N LEU A 101 -20.98 4.59 -3.51
CA LEU A 101 -19.95 5.51 -4.02
C LEU A 101 -20.44 6.26 -5.27
N SER A 102 -21.26 5.62 -6.11
CA SER A 102 -21.83 6.22 -7.32
C SER A 102 -22.71 7.45 -7.05
N LYS A 103 -23.14 7.64 -5.80
CA LYS A 103 -24.00 8.75 -5.35
C LYS A 103 -23.24 9.87 -4.64
N LEU A 104 -21.90 9.85 -4.69
CA LEU A 104 -21.02 10.81 -4.02
C LEU A 104 -20.11 11.54 -5.03
N PRO A 105 -20.67 12.26 -6.03
CA PRO A 105 -19.93 12.73 -7.21
C PRO A 105 -18.83 13.77 -6.91
N LEU A 106 -18.86 14.39 -5.72
CA LEU A 106 -17.89 15.39 -5.30
C LEU A 106 -16.67 14.82 -4.58
N LEU A 107 -16.58 13.49 -4.42
CA LEU A 107 -15.40 12.86 -3.82
C LEU A 107 -14.14 13.20 -4.60
N THR A 108 -13.15 13.73 -3.90
CA THR A 108 -11.78 13.98 -4.35
C THR A 108 -10.79 13.00 -3.72
N PHE A 109 -11.13 12.42 -2.57
CA PHE A 109 -10.30 11.44 -1.85
C PHE A 109 -11.16 10.27 -1.36
N LEU A 110 -10.73 9.05 -1.69
CA LEU A 110 -11.32 7.80 -1.20
C LEU A 110 -10.22 6.83 -0.76
N ASP A 111 -10.25 6.43 0.51
CA ASP A 111 -9.37 5.39 1.04
C ASP A 111 -10.16 4.21 1.59
N LEU A 112 -9.97 3.06 0.95
CA LEU A 112 -10.55 1.76 1.28
C LEU A 112 -9.44 0.73 1.57
N SER A 113 -8.23 1.18 1.86
CA SER A 113 -7.09 0.28 2.10
C SER A 113 -7.27 -0.57 3.35
N ASN A 114 -6.69 -1.78 3.38
CA ASN A 114 -6.77 -2.70 4.53
C ASN A 114 -8.22 -3.03 4.87
N ASN A 115 -8.94 -3.59 3.91
CA ASN A 115 -10.30 -4.10 4.03
C ASN A 115 -10.36 -5.52 3.43
N ASN A 116 -11.57 -6.09 3.32
CA ASN A 116 -11.79 -7.46 2.87
C ASN A 116 -12.47 -7.46 1.48
N ILE A 117 -12.13 -6.51 0.60
CA ILE A 117 -12.78 -6.34 -0.70
C ILE A 117 -12.27 -7.41 -1.66
N LYS A 118 -13.13 -8.35 -2.04
CA LYS A 118 -12.81 -9.44 -2.99
C LYS A 118 -13.09 -9.08 -4.43
N GLU A 119 -14.19 -8.39 -4.66
CA GLU A 119 -14.62 -7.89 -5.96
C GLU A 119 -14.87 -6.39 -5.85
N PHE A 120 -14.27 -5.63 -6.77
CA PHE A 120 -14.49 -4.20 -6.85
C PHE A 120 -15.00 -3.86 -8.24
N ASP A 121 -16.31 -3.65 -8.36
CA ASP A 121 -16.90 -3.14 -9.59
C ASP A 121 -16.61 -1.65 -9.73
N PHE A 122 -15.69 -1.33 -10.64
CA PHE A 122 -15.26 0.03 -10.95
C PHE A 122 -16.36 0.89 -11.60
N GLY A 123 -17.44 0.27 -12.11
CA GLY A 123 -18.66 0.97 -12.50
C GLY A 123 -19.25 1.81 -11.37
N ASN A 124 -19.05 1.39 -10.11
CA ASN A 124 -19.53 2.12 -8.93
C ASN A 124 -18.81 3.45 -8.69
N ILE A 125 -17.62 3.63 -9.27
CA ILE A 125 -16.86 4.88 -9.16
C ILE A 125 -16.79 5.66 -10.47
N SER A 126 -17.39 5.16 -11.56
CA SER A 126 -17.25 5.77 -12.89
C SER A 126 -17.75 7.22 -12.98
N GLN A 127 -18.65 7.63 -12.08
CA GLN A 127 -19.19 9.00 -12.00
C GLN A 127 -18.34 9.94 -11.14
N LEU A 128 -17.30 9.43 -10.46
CA LEU A 128 -16.43 10.21 -9.58
C LEU A 128 -15.36 10.95 -10.38
N THR A 129 -15.79 11.81 -11.30
CA THR A 129 -14.88 12.53 -12.22
C THR A 129 -13.94 13.51 -11.50
N SER A 130 -14.28 13.90 -10.27
CA SER A 130 -13.49 14.77 -9.39
C SER A 130 -12.51 14.01 -8.51
N LEU A 131 -12.51 12.67 -8.52
CA LEU A 131 -11.67 11.85 -7.66
C LEU A 131 -10.21 12.04 -8.03
N GLU A 132 -9.40 12.50 -7.08
CA GLU A 132 -7.97 12.75 -7.26
C GLU A 132 -7.13 11.61 -6.68
N VAL A 133 -7.58 11.01 -5.58
CA VAL A 133 -6.86 9.96 -4.86
C VAL A 133 -7.80 8.79 -4.60
N LEU A 134 -7.43 7.61 -5.07
CA LEU A 134 -8.11 6.34 -4.81
C LEU A 134 -7.14 5.32 -4.22
N LYS A 135 -7.45 4.81 -3.03
CA LYS A 135 -6.66 3.79 -2.36
C LYS A 135 -7.50 2.55 -2.07
N LEU A 136 -7.02 1.42 -2.56
CA LEU A 136 -7.57 0.05 -2.47
C LEU A 136 -6.47 -0.93 -2.00
N THR A 137 -5.36 -0.42 -1.47
CA THR A 137 -4.21 -1.21 -1.03
C THR A 137 -4.61 -2.25 0.02
N ASN A 138 -4.02 -3.45 -0.02
CA ASN A 138 -4.23 -4.49 0.98
C ASN A 138 -5.72 -4.88 1.11
N ASN A 139 -6.24 -5.43 0.02
CA ASN A 139 -7.58 -6.03 -0.07
C ASN A 139 -7.45 -7.41 -0.71
N GLU A 140 -8.56 -8.03 -1.10
CA GLU A 140 -8.60 -9.37 -1.71
C GLU A 140 -9.01 -9.31 -3.20
N ILE A 141 -8.74 -8.21 -3.91
CA ILE A 141 -9.21 -8.01 -5.28
C ILE A 141 -8.46 -8.93 -6.26
N HIS A 142 -9.18 -9.74 -7.02
CA HIS A 142 -8.59 -10.71 -7.96
C HIS A 142 -8.48 -10.22 -9.41
N THR A 143 -9.34 -9.28 -9.81
CA THR A 143 -9.41 -8.81 -11.20
C THR A 143 -9.42 -7.29 -11.25
N PHE A 144 -8.73 -6.74 -12.24
CA PHE A 144 -8.74 -5.32 -12.49
C PHE A 144 -8.55 -5.02 -13.98
N ASP A 145 -9.47 -4.24 -14.54
CA ASP A 145 -9.34 -3.65 -15.86
C ASP A 145 -9.06 -2.15 -15.74
N TYR A 146 -7.90 -1.74 -16.26
CA TYR A 146 -7.46 -0.35 -16.29
C TYR A 146 -8.37 0.57 -17.11
N GLY A 147 -9.05 0.04 -18.13
CA GLY A 147 -10.06 0.79 -18.90
C GLY A 147 -11.15 1.36 -18.00
N SER A 148 -11.39 0.72 -16.86
CA SER A 148 -12.36 1.16 -15.86
C SER A 148 -11.96 2.45 -15.13
N LEU A 149 -10.70 2.88 -15.17
CA LEU A 149 -10.26 4.17 -14.61
C LEU A 149 -10.46 5.34 -15.58
N LYS A 150 -10.69 5.09 -16.87
CA LYS A 150 -10.85 6.12 -17.90
C LYS A 150 -11.89 7.22 -17.54
N PRO A 151 -13.00 6.91 -16.86
CA PRO A 151 -13.96 7.95 -16.43
C PRO A 151 -13.43 8.90 -15.34
N LEU A 152 -12.41 8.50 -14.57
CA LEU A 152 -11.86 9.24 -13.43
C LEU A 152 -10.87 10.33 -13.89
N LYS A 153 -11.41 11.36 -14.56
CA LYS A 153 -10.61 12.38 -15.27
C LYS A 153 -9.63 13.17 -14.41
N SER A 154 -9.89 13.27 -13.11
CA SER A 154 -9.06 14.04 -12.17
C SER A 154 -8.09 13.17 -11.36
N LEU A 155 -8.03 11.86 -11.62
CA LEU A 155 -7.28 10.92 -10.80
C LEU A 155 -5.77 11.14 -10.98
N LYS A 156 -5.10 11.47 -9.87
CA LYS A 156 -3.66 11.73 -9.77
C LYS A 156 -2.93 10.56 -9.12
N GLU A 157 -3.57 9.97 -8.11
CA GLU A 157 -2.98 8.91 -7.31
C GLU A 157 -3.92 7.70 -7.22
N PHE A 158 -3.40 6.53 -7.56
CA PHE A 158 -4.13 5.27 -7.49
C PHE A 158 -3.27 4.18 -6.87
N TYR A 159 -3.77 3.57 -5.80
CA TYR A 159 -3.09 2.52 -5.06
C TYR A 159 -3.98 1.29 -4.99
N ILE A 160 -3.56 0.16 -5.56
CA ILE A 160 -4.28 -1.13 -5.48
C ILE A 160 -3.32 -2.27 -5.13
N ASN A 161 -2.15 -1.96 -4.61
CA ASN A 161 -1.14 -2.96 -4.27
C ASN A 161 -1.61 -3.91 -3.16
N THR A 162 -0.92 -5.05 -3.00
CA THR A 162 -1.25 -6.04 -1.97
C THR A 162 -2.69 -6.55 -2.14
N ASN A 163 -3.08 -6.82 -3.37
CA ASN A 163 -4.30 -7.54 -3.75
C ASN A 163 -3.90 -8.85 -4.45
N TYR A 164 -4.87 -9.68 -4.85
CA TYR A 164 -4.64 -10.96 -5.54
C TYR A 164 -4.84 -10.87 -7.06
N ILE A 165 -4.44 -9.75 -7.68
CA ILE A 165 -4.63 -9.53 -9.12
C ILE A 165 -3.71 -10.47 -9.91
N GLU A 166 -4.26 -11.52 -10.51
CA GLU A 166 -3.48 -12.60 -11.14
C GLU A 166 -2.86 -12.18 -12.48
N ALA A 167 -3.52 -11.29 -13.23
CA ALA A 167 -2.96 -10.51 -14.32
C ALA A 167 -4.02 -9.48 -14.74
N PRO A 168 -3.68 -8.21 -14.98
CA PRO A 168 -4.65 -7.27 -15.50
C PRO A 168 -5.06 -7.65 -16.92
N VAL A 169 -6.35 -7.52 -17.22
CA VAL A 169 -6.87 -7.67 -18.58
C VAL A 169 -6.45 -6.40 -19.33
N PHE A 170 -5.43 -6.51 -20.19
CA PHE A 170 -4.90 -5.37 -20.93
C PHE A 170 -5.82 -5.01 -22.10
N THR A 171 -6.38 -3.80 -22.09
CA THR A 171 -6.78 -3.10 -23.31
C THR A 171 -5.96 -1.82 -23.47
N GLU A 172 -4.95 -1.92 -24.33
CA GLU A 172 -4.16 -0.86 -24.98
C GLU A 172 -3.19 0.05 -24.17
N THR A 173 -2.04 0.20 -24.84
CA THR A 173 -0.80 0.95 -24.60
C THR A 173 -0.97 2.41 -24.15
N THR A 174 -2.17 2.99 -24.25
CA THR A 174 -2.42 4.41 -23.97
C THR A 174 -2.56 4.71 -22.47
N ILE A 175 -3.04 3.77 -21.66
CA ILE A 175 -3.23 4.03 -20.22
C ILE A 175 -1.89 4.14 -19.47
N CYS A 176 -0.87 3.36 -19.87
CA CYS A 176 0.48 3.46 -19.30
C CYS A 176 1.12 4.85 -19.52
N LEU A 177 0.68 5.60 -20.53
CA LEU A 177 1.15 6.96 -20.81
C LEU A 177 0.34 8.03 -20.09
N LEU A 178 -0.95 7.79 -19.85
CA LEU A 178 -1.87 8.76 -19.23
C LEU A 178 -1.83 8.75 -17.71
N PHE A 179 -1.48 7.61 -17.11
CA PHE A 179 -1.30 7.47 -15.68
C PHE A 179 0.12 6.97 -15.42
N PRO A 180 1.09 7.87 -15.15
CA PRO A 180 2.37 7.50 -14.57
C PRO A 180 2.13 7.09 -13.11
N SER A 181 1.34 6.04 -12.92
CA SER A 181 1.24 5.37 -11.64
C SER A 181 2.62 4.76 -11.38
N PRO A 182 3.22 4.94 -10.21
CA PRO A 182 4.48 4.30 -9.88
C PRO A 182 4.36 2.76 -9.85
N PHE A 183 3.18 2.19 -10.11
CA PHE A 183 2.96 0.75 -10.18
C PHE A 183 3.09 0.17 -11.60
N PHE A 184 2.99 0.98 -12.65
CA PHE A 184 3.33 0.57 -14.02
C PHE A 184 4.78 0.90 -14.33
N GLN A 185 5.68 0.11 -13.76
CA GLN A 185 7.10 0.31 -13.98
C GLN A 185 7.63 -0.76 -14.91
N LEU A 186 7.27 -0.60 -16.19
CA LEU A 186 7.93 -1.31 -17.30
C LEU A 186 9.45 -1.12 -17.27
N THR A 187 9.89 0.01 -16.73
CA THR A 187 11.29 0.34 -16.49
C THR A 187 11.64 0.08 -15.02
N PRO A 188 12.54 -0.88 -14.71
CA PRO A 188 13.01 -1.05 -13.33
C PRO A 188 13.82 0.17 -12.88
N ASN A 189 13.92 0.43 -11.59
CA ASN A 189 14.80 1.49 -11.06
C ASN A 189 16.20 0.92 -10.87
N GLN A 190 17.23 1.62 -11.37
CA GLN A 190 18.60 1.31 -11.00
C GLN A 190 18.81 1.73 -9.54
N ILE A 191 19.16 0.77 -8.70
CA ILE A 191 19.40 0.99 -7.27
C ILE A 191 20.87 1.18 -7.00
N ASP A 192 21.74 0.40 -7.63
CA ASP A 192 23.19 0.54 -7.54
C ASP A 192 23.81 0.13 -8.88
N GLU A 193 25.15 0.15 -8.97
CA GLU A 193 25.85 -0.44 -10.10
C GLU A 193 25.37 -1.88 -10.31
N ARG A 194 24.90 -2.19 -11.53
CA ARG A 194 24.40 -3.52 -11.94
C ARG A 194 23.19 -4.04 -11.15
N LEU A 195 22.61 -3.25 -10.26
CA LEU A 195 21.53 -3.68 -9.37
C LEU A 195 20.24 -2.93 -9.67
N TYR A 196 19.20 -3.66 -10.09
CA TYR A 196 17.92 -3.10 -10.49
C TYR A 196 16.76 -3.69 -9.67
N LEU A 197 15.77 -2.85 -9.35
CA LEU A 197 14.55 -3.24 -8.64
C LEU A 197 13.32 -2.89 -9.48
N GLY A 198 12.41 -3.85 -9.65
CA GLY A 198 11.23 -3.68 -10.51
C GLY A 198 10.02 -4.51 -10.09
N SER A 199 8.95 -4.37 -10.87
CA SER A 199 7.73 -5.17 -10.80
C SER A 199 7.78 -6.33 -11.80
N LEU A 200 6.73 -7.16 -11.83
CA LEU A 200 6.58 -8.20 -12.85
C LEU A 200 6.62 -7.61 -14.27
N ASP A 201 6.04 -6.44 -14.47
CA ASP A 201 6.03 -5.75 -15.76
C ASP A 201 7.42 -5.35 -16.23
N SER A 202 8.35 -5.07 -15.30
CA SER A 202 9.75 -4.81 -15.64
C SER A 202 10.42 -5.98 -16.36
N THR A 203 9.90 -7.20 -16.17
CA THR A 203 10.40 -8.40 -16.87
C THR A 203 9.88 -8.52 -18.30
N ARG A 204 8.86 -7.74 -18.71
CA ARG A 204 8.26 -7.83 -20.05
C ARG A 204 9.05 -7.05 -21.11
N ASN A 205 9.76 -5.99 -20.71
CA ASN A 205 10.38 -5.06 -21.63
C ASN A 205 11.77 -5.53 -22.08
N ARG A 206 11.82 -6.29 -23.17
CA ARG A 206 13.06 -6.85 -23.74
C ARG A 206 14.12 -5.79 -24.03
N ASP A 207 13.73 -4.65 -24.58
CA ASP A 207 14.67 -3.62 -25.00
C ASP A 207 15.39 -3.03 -23.79
N ILE A 208 14.66 -2.76 -22.71
CA ILE A 208 15.23 -2.26 -21.45
C ILE A 208 16.13 -3.30 -20.79
N LEU A 209 15.76 -4.59 -20.83
CA LEU A 209 16.61 -5.66 -20.28
C LEU A 209 17.94 -5.74 -21.03
N ILE A 210 17.93 -5.60 -22.36
CA ILE A 210 19.14 -5.59 -23.19
C ILE A 210 19.97 -4.33 -22.96
N GLU A 211 19.34 -3.15 -23.02
CA GLU A 211 19.99 -1.85 -22.83
C GLU A 211 20.76 -1.78 -21.50
N ARG A 212 20.21 -2.38 -20.45
CA ARG A 212 20.80 -2.37 -19.10
C ARG A 212 21.71 -3.56 -18.80
N ASN A 213 22.00 -4.38 -19.81
CA ASN A 213 22.79 -5.59 -19.69
C ASN A 213 22.27 -6.53 -18.59
N ILE A 214 20.94 -6.68 -18.48
CA ILE A 214 20.32 -7.57 -17.50
C ILE A 214 20.45 -9.01 -17.99
N THR A 215 21.29 -9.77 -17.29
CA THR A 215 21.59 -11.18 -17.58
C THR A 215 21.10 -12.11 -16.48
N GLY A 216 20.67 -11.57 -15.34
CA GLY A 216 20.02 -12.29 -14.24
C GLY A 216 18.70 -11.67 -13.81
N ILE A 217 17.70 -12.50 -13.51
CA ILE A 217 16.44 -12.09 -12.90
C ILE A 217 16.18 -12.92 -11.64
N LEU A 218 16.02 -12.24 -10.50
CA LEU A 218 15.56 -12.86 -9.25
C LEU A 218 14.06 -12.61 -9.08
N SER A 219 13.28 -13.68 -9.18
CA SER A 219 11.82 -13.70 -9.16
C SER A 219 11.28 -14.17 -7.80
N LEU A 220 10.56 -13.31 -7.09
CA LEU A 220 10.04 -13.62 -5.74
C LEU A 220 8.50 -13.69 -5.74
N GLY A 221 7.97 -14.90 -5.53
CA GLY A 221 6.53 -15.18 -5.42
C GLY A 221 5.73 -15.04 -6.72
N VAL A 222 6.38 -14.67 -7.81
CA VAL A 222 5.81 -14.67 -9.16
C VAL A 222 6.92 -14.88 -10.18
N LYS A 223 6.67 -15.68 -11.22
CA LYS A 223 7.66 -15.99 -12.25
C LYS A 223 7.79 -14.85 -13.26
N ALA A 224 9.02 -14.58 -13.70
CA ALA A 224 9.29 -13.63 -14.78
C ALA A 224 8.60 -14.05 -16.10
N ILE A 225 8.23 -13.07 -16.92
CA ILE A 225 7.45 -13.29 -18.15
C ILE A 225 8.37 -13.51 -19.36
N VAL A 226 9.44 -12.73 -19.48
CA VAL A 226 10.42 -12.92 -20.56
C VAL A 226 11.59 -13.72 -20.04
N VAL A 227 11.73 -14.92 -20.59
CA VAL A 227 12.91 -15.75 -20.39
C VAL A 227 13.58 -15.94 -21.75
N SER A 228 14.50 -15.04 -22.08
CA SER A 228 15.47 -15.31 -23.13
C SER A 228 16.43 -16.38 -22.61
N LYS A 229 16.89 -17.31 -23.46
CA LYS A 229 17.93 -18.29 -23.07
C LYS A 229 19.22 -17.65 -22.55
N LYS A 230 19.43 -16.36 -22.81
CA LYS A 230 20.58 -15.58 -22.34
C LYS A 230 20.41 -14.99 -20.93
N ILE A 231 19.20 -15.03 -20.36
CA ILE A 231 18.90 -14.49 -19.04
C ILE A 231 18.72 -15.66 -18.09
N GLN A 232 19.57 -15.72 -17.07
CA GLN A 232 19.44 -16.66 -15.97
C GLN A 232 18.34 -16.19 -15.03
N VAL A 233 17.47 -17.10 -14.60
CA VAL A 233 16.34 -16.76 -13.72
C VAL A 233 16.37 -17.67 -12.50
N GLU A 234 16.36 -17.06 -11.33
CA GLU A 234 16.18 -17.75 -10.05
C GLU A 234 14.79 -17.40 -9.50
N TYR A 235 14.01 -18.43 -9.16
CA TYR A 235 12.66 -18.27 -8.63
C TYR A 235 12.58 -18.77 -7.20
N ILE A 236 12.07 -17.92 -6.33
CA ILE A 236 11.74 -18.25 -4.94
C ILE A 236 10.23 -18.17 -4.79
N ASP A 237 9.63 -19.28 -4.38
CA ASP A 237 8.20 -19.32 -4.07
C ASP A 237 7.97 -18.77 -2.66
N ILE A 238 7.40 -17.57 -2.57
CA ILE A 238 7.13 -16.90 -1.31
C ILE A 238 5.97 -15.91 -1.41
N GLY A 239 5.04 -15.98 -0.45
CA GLY A 239 3.96 -15.01 -0.28
C GLY A 239 4.43 -13.63 0.16
N ASP A 240 3.51 -12.66 0.17
CA ASP A 240 3.77 -11.30 0.70
C ASP A 240 3.07 -11.07 2.05
N LEU A 241 3.11 -12.08 2.91
CA LEU A 241 2.45 -12.07 4.21
C LEU A 241 3.48 -11.80 5.32
N ALA A 242 3.05 -11.17 6.41
CA ALA A 242 3.92 -10.92 7.56
C ALA A 242 4.39 -12.21 8.28
N SER A 243 3.72 -13.34 8.03
CA SER A 243 4.05 -14.66 8.56
C SER A 243 5.10 -15.42 7.74
N GLU A 244 5.40 -14.97 6.51
CA GLU A 244 6.37 -15.63 5.64
C GLU A 244 7.80 -15.42 6.14
N ALA A 245 8.59 -16.49 6.18
CA ALA A 245 10.02 -16.40 6.52
C ALA A 245 10.82 -16.09 5.25
N ILE A 246 11.02 -14.82 4.93
CA ILE A 246 11.79 -14.39 3.75
C ILE A 246 13.30 -14.43 4.02
N ASP A 247 13.71 -14.26 5.27
CA ASP A 247 15.12 -14.26 5.69
C ASP A 247 15.84 -15.59 5.44
N GLN A 248 15.12 -16.73 5.50
CA GLN A 248 15.66 -18.04 5.15
C GLN A 248 16.20 -18.12 3.71
N TYR A 249 15.72 -17.26 2.81
CA TYR A 249 16.13 -17.23 1.41
C TYR A 249 17.26 -16.25 1.12
N PHE A 250 17.70 -15.43 2.10
CA PHE A 250 18.72 -14.41 1.86
C PHE A 250 20.02 -15.00 1.33
N ALA A 251 20.55 -16.06 1.94
CA ALA A 251 21.79 -16.69 1.48
C ALA A 251 21.71 -17.17 0.02
N LYS A 252 20.60 -17.85 -0.35
CA LYS A 252 20.36 -18.31 -1.71
C LYS A 252 20.25 -17.14 -2.70
N CYS A 253 19.48 -16.12 -2.34
CA CYS A 253 19.31 -14.92 -3.16
C CYS A 253 20.65 -14.22 -3.39
N PHE A 254 21.43 -13.98 -2.33
CA PHE A 254 22.71 -13.28 -2.43
C PHE A 254 23.69 -14.04 -3.31
N SER A 255 23.81 -15.36 -3.13
CA SER A 255 24.68 -16.19 -3.96
C SER A 255 24.34 -16.09 -5.46
N PHE A 256 23.05 -16.13 -5.81
CA PHE A 256 22.63 -15.92 -7.19
C PHE A 256 22.96 -14.50 -7.69
N MET A 257 22.71 -13.48 -6.86
CA MET A 257 23.00 -12.09 -7.22
C MET A 257 24.48 -11.85 -7.49
N GLU A 258 25.36 -12.33 -6.63
CA GLU A 258 26.82 -12.23 -6.81
C GLU A 258 27.28 -12.93 -8.07
N THR A 259 26.80 -14.15 -8.33
CA THR A 259 27.15 -14.93 -9.53
C THR A 259 26.92 -14.12 -10.82
N ILE A 260 25.79 -13.40 -10.89
CA ILE A 260 25.47 -12.57 -12.06
C ILE A 260 26.36 -11.33 -12.13
N ILE A 261 26.56 -10.65 -11.00
CA ILE A 261 27.31 -9.39 -10.92
C ILE A 261 28.80 -9.62 -11.23
N GLU A 262 29.40 -10.64 -10.60
CA GLU A 262 30.79 -11.08 -10.82
C GLU A 262 31.01 -11.55 -12.27
N GLY A 263 29.99 -12.17 -12.88
CA GLY A 263 29.99 -12.58 -14.29
C GLY A 263 29.92 -11.43 -15.31
N GLY A 264 29.94 -10.16 -14.88
CA GLY A 264 29.86 -9.03 -15.81
C GLY A 264 28.45 -8.49 -16.05
N GLY A 265 27.43 -9.13 -15.46
CA GLY A 265 26.03 -8.88 -15.72
C GLY A 265 25.38 -7.87 -14.78
N SER A 266 24.20 -7.40 -15.17
CA SER A 266 23.25 -6.74 -14.29
C SER A 266 22.16 -7.70 -13.84
N ILE A 267 21.65 -7.49 -12.62
CA ILE A 267 20.53 -8.26 -12.06
C ILE A 267 19.30 -7.39 -11.83
N LEU A 268 18.13 -7.92 -12.23
CA LEU A 268 16.81 -7.40 -11.87
C LEU A 268 16.20 -8.24 -10.75
N ILE A 269 15.92 -7.62 -9.61
CA ILE A 269 15.14 -8.24 -8.54
C ILE A 269 13.70 -7.75 -8.66
N HIS A 270 12.75 -8.68 -8.75
CA HIS A 270 11.35 -8.34 -8.85
C HIS A 270 10.44 -9.26 -8.03
N CYS A 271 9.25 -8.75 -7.75
CA CYS A 271 8.11 -9.55 -7.31
C CYS A 271 6.91 -9.16 -8.19
N HIS A 272 5.69 -9.18 -7.66
CA HIS A 272 4.54 -8.71 -8.42
C HIS A 272 4.60 -7.19 -8.66
N ALA A 273 4.68 -6.38 -7.60
CA ALA A 273 4.63 -4.92 -7.69
C ALA A 273 5.98 -4.20 -7.49
N GLY A 274 7.02 -4.93 -7.07
CA GLY A 274 8.31 -4.32 -6.76
C GLY A 274 8.31 -3.47 -5.48
N ILE A 275 7.46 -3.80 -4.50
CA ILE A 275 7.22 -2.97 -3.30
C ILE A 275 7.78 -3.60 -2.04
N SER A 276 7.38 -4.84 -1.72
CA SER A 276 7.67 -5.53 -0.46
C SER A 276 8.73 -6.60 -0.66
N ARG A 277 8.37 -7.85 -1.02
CA ARG A 277 9.31 -8.98 -1.23
C ARG A 277 10.65 -8.63 -1.89
N SER A 278 10.63 -8.03 -3.08
CA SER A 278 11.84 -7.69 -3.83
C SER A 278 12.65 -6.56 -3.24
N SER A 279 11.98 -5.57 -2.62
CA SER A 279 12.70 -4.53 -1.91
C SER A 279 13.33 -5.08 -0.63
N THR A 280 12.67 -6.00 0.07
CA THR A 280 13.20 -6.68 1.26
C THR A 280 14.51 -7.40 0.96
N VAL A 281 14.53 -8.28 -0.05
CA VAL A 281 15.75 -9.02 -0.42
C VAL A 281 16.87 -8.06 -0.85
N LEU A 282 16.54 -7.05 -1.65
CA LEU A 282 17.49 -6.02 -2.07
C LEU A 282 18.05 -5.21 -0.89
N ILE A 283 17.21 -4.81 0.07
CA ILE A 283 17.63 -4.08 1.28
C ILE A 283 18.57 -4.96 2.10
N ALA A 284 18.21 -6.22 2.33
CA ALA A 284 19.05 -7.18 3.04
C ALA A 284 20.41 -7.36 2.35
N TYR A 285 20.42 -7.45 1.01
CA TYR A 285 21.65 -7.55 0.23
C TYR A 285 22.54 -6.32 0.38
N LEU A 286 21.96 -5.11 0.35
CA LEU A 286 22.72 -3.87 0.56
C LEU A 286 23.29 -3.78 1.98
N MET A 287 22.51 -4.18 2.99
CA MET A 287 22.98 -4.27 4.37
C MET A 287 24.19 -5.21 4.49
N TYR A 288 24.09 -6.40 3.88
CA TYR A 288 25.17 -7.39 3.85
C TYR A 288 26.41 -6.89 3.11
N LYS A 289 26.26 -6.37 1.88
CA LYS A 289 27.41 -6.00 1.03
C LYS A 289 28.10 -4.71 1.42
N LYS A 290 27.37 -3.75 1.99
CA LYS A 290 27.91 -2.43 2.35
C LYS A 290 28.07 -2.24 3.85
N MET A 291 27.76 -3.26 4.65
CA MET A 291 27.71 -3.17 6.11
C MET A 291 26.87 -1.98 6.58
N TRP A 292 25.72 -1.78 5.92
CA TRP A 292 24.78 -0.70 6.25
C TRP A 292 23.77 -1.16 7.29
N ARG A 293 23.39 -0.24 8.16
CA ARG A 293 22.23 -0.41 9.05
C ARG A 293 20.95 -0.37 8.22
N TYR A 294 19.89 -1.02 8.70
CA TYR A 294 18.58 -1.12 8.02
C TYR A 294 18.05 0.24 7.59
N LYS A 295 18.10 1.23 8.49
CA LYS A 295 17.63 2.59 8.22
C LYS A 295 18.36 3.25 7.05
N GLU A 296 19.67 3.02 6.92
CA GLU A 296 20.50 3.58 5.85
C GLU A 296 20.13 2.94 4.50
N ALA A 297 20.07 1.60 4.47
CA ALA A 297 19.71 0.85 3.28
C ALA A 297 18.31 1.21 2.77
N VAL A 298 17.29 1.24 3.64
CA VAL A 298 15.92 1.64 3.26
C VAL A 298 15.90 3.07 2.73
N THR A 299 16.58 4.01 3.40
CA THR A 299 16.60 5.41 2.98
C THR A 299 17.23 5.56 1.60
N PHE A 300 18.31 4.83 1.33
CA PHE A 300 18.98 4.80 0.03
C PHE A 300 18.07 4.26 -1.07
N VAL A 301 17.42 3.12 -0.85
CA VAL A 301 16.52 2.52 -1.85
C VAL A 301 15.28 3.40 -2.05
N LYS A 302 14.70 3.98 -0.99
CA LYS A 302 13.54 4.90 -1.10
C LYS A 302 13.83 6.14 -1.94
N LYS A 303 15.06 6.67 -1.90
CA LYS A 303 15.44 7.80 -2.77
C LYS A 303 15.36 7.45 -4.26
N LYS A 304 15.63 6.20 -4.62
CA LYS A 304 15.65 5.71 -6.02
C LYS A 304 14.33 5.07 -6.45
N ARG A 305 13.58 4.52 -5.50
CA ARG A 305 12.25 3.92 -5.67
C ARG A 305 11.37 4.24 -4.46
N PRO A 306 10.66 5.38 -4.45
CA PRO A 306 9.91 5.85 -3.27
C PRO A 306 8.80 4.92 -2.77
N ILE A 307 8.28 4.07 -3.66
CA ILE A 307 7.17 3.16 -3.37
C ILE A 307 7.55 1.90 -2.60
N ILE A 308 8.84 1.65 -2.30
CA ILE A 308 9.18 0.47 -1.52
C ILE A 308 8.53 0.54 -0.13
N SER A 309 8.00 -0.59 0.29
CA SER A 309 7.37 -0.76 1.58
C SER A 309 7.31 -2.25 1.88
N PRO A 310 8.39 -2.85 2.42
CA PRO A 310 8.33 -4.16 3.04
C PRO A 310 7.12 -4.28 3.97
N ASN A 311 6.45 -5.42 4.00
CA ASN A 311 5.41 -5.66 5.00
C ASN A 311 6.03 -5.70 6.41
N THR A 312 5.20 -5.52 7.44
CA THR A 312 5.66 -5.41 8.83
C THR A 312 6.40 -6.65 9.35
N GLY A 313 6.11 -7.84 8.83
CA GLY A 313 6.85 -9.07 9.17
C GLY A 313 8.24 -9.09 8.55
N PHE A 314 8.36 -8.64 7.31
CA PHE A 314 9.64 -8.52 6.61
C PHE A 314 10.51 -7.41 7.20
N GLU A 315 9.93 -6.28 7.64
CA GLU A 315 10.67 -5.25 8.36
C GLU A 315 11.28 -5.80 9.65
N LYS A 316 10.53 -6.59 10.43
CA LYS A 316 11.05 -7.25 11.64
C LYS A 316 12.19 -8.23 11.31
N GLN A 317 12.06 -8.97 10.22
CA GLN A 317 13.12 -9.89 9.77
C GLN A 317 14.38 -9.14 9.32
N LEU A 318 14.25 -8.00 8.65
CA LEU A 318 15.39 -7.14 8.29
C LEU A 318 16.08 -6.55 9.53
N LEU A 319 15.32 -6.12 10.53
CA LEU A 319 15.89 -5.67 11.81
C LEU A 319 16.59 -6.81 12.57
N SER A 320 16.00 -8.01 12.58
CA SER A 320 16.66 -9.19 13.14
C SER A 320 17.95 -9.55 12.38
N PHE A 321 17.93 -9.42 11.05
CA PHE A 321 19.10 -9.63 10.21
C PHE A 321 20.21 -8.59 10.47
N GLU A 322 19.85 -7.31 10.67
CA GLU A 322 20.79 -6.28 11.14
C GLU A 322 21.47 -6.71 12.45
N HIS A 323 20.70 -7.11 13.46
CA HIS A 323 21.27 -7.59 14.72
C HIS A 323 22.27 -8.73 14.51
N LYS A 324 21.94 -9.72 13.67
CA LYS A 324 22.85 -10.83 13.34
C LYS A 324 24.14 -10.35 12.65
N LEU A 325 24.08 -9.33 11.79
CA LEU A 325 25.25 -8.80 11.08
C LEU A 325 26.21 -8.04 11.99
N PHE A 326 25.71 -7.35 13.03
CA PHE A 326 26.53 -6.46 13.85
C PHE A 326 26.82 -6.95 15.28
N ASN A 327 26.05 -7.91 15.81
CA ASN A 327 26.14 -8.30 17.23
C ASN A 327 26.57 -9.76 17.46
N ASN A 328 26.80 -10.58 16.42
CA ASN A 328 27.28 -11.96 16.59
C ASN A 328 28.78 -12.08 16.98
N GLY A 329 29.36 -11.03 17.57
CA GLY A 329 30.74 -11.01 18.09
C GLY A 329 30.86 -10.74 19.59
N GLU A 330 29.75 -10.56 20.33
CA GLU A 330 29.76 -10.24 21.77
C GLU A 330 28.93 -11.22 22.60
N VAL A 331 29.37 -12.49 22.67
CA VAL A 331 29.00 -13.52 23.66
C VAL A 331 30.20 -14.50 23.61
N ASP A 332 31.17 -14.60 24.54
CA ASP A 332 31.15 -14.79 25.99
C ASP A 332 32.44 -14.24 26.61
N ASN A 333 32.35 -13.35 27.61
CA ASN A 333 33.38 -13.11 28.61
C ASN A 333 32.74 -12.31 29.75
N ASP A 334 31.88 -12.96 30.54
CA ASP A 334 31.55 -12.51 31.89
C ASP A 334 30.92 -13.69 32.62
N GLY A 335 31.81 -14.53 33.16
CA GLY A 335 31.46 -15.75 33.86
C GLY A 335 32.58 -16.21 34.77
N GLN A 336 33.23 -15.27 35.48
CA GLN A 336 34.04 -15.55 36.67
C GLN A 336 34.32 -14.23 37.38
N GLU A 337 33.60 -13.97 38.48
CA GLU A 337 34.15 -13.44 39.73
C GLU A 337 33.02 -13.26 40.75
N SER A 338 32.87 -14.27 41.61
CA SER A 338 32.34 -14.11 42.96
C SER A 338 32.92 -15.21 43.82
N GLU A 339 33.92 -14.88 44.63
CA GLU A 339 34.14 -15.33 46.01
C GLU A 339 35.55 -14.91 46.45
N GLU A 340 35.64 -13.73 47.08
CA GLU A 340 36.08 -13.58 48.48
C GLU A 340 35.80 -12.16 48.99
#